data_AF-A0AB34FWR3-F1
#
_entry.id   AF-A0AB34FWR3-F1
#
_cell.length_a   1.000
_cell.length_b   1.000
_cell.length_c   1.000
_cell.angle_alpha   90.00
_cell.angle_beta   90.00
_cell.angle_gamma   90.00
#
_symmetry.space_group_name_H-M   'P 1'
#
loop_
_entity.id
_entity.type
_entity.pdbx_description
1 polymer ?
#
loop_
_entity_poly.entity_id
_entity_poly.type
_entity_poly.pdbx_seq_one_letter_code
_entity_poly.pdbx_strand_id
1 'polypeptide(L)'
;MIIQPLFIQSNLIGALLQPSGMAPGCMTDLLIIFIVAASIVLADPSPKAAIWHGAPIGPDGPWNAVEVKIGSPGSTVALFPGRKFQSYVITSDYCAFNASISHCGAGTYSKDDAIQSNLAGIMYKPDAQSFLAGALVKGNRTSMFVDTVDLGCDDCVVVNSTLSLLESQMIAYPGGSWYPIFAGCLSLGAEAVNQTYTLGDAPAINASVIPWYLLQHDSTPSSSFGLHIGSAASSASMSGSLLYGGYDRNRVVGDVLGIDGAFTDTILLKDIGIRVIKGTSPFGFTLKESLLAAGNISLSSGLQVRLDACSPYLTLPKSTCDEIAANLPLLYNSSLGLYLWNTTNPQYQQIVRSASALSFTFSHGNKELTINVPFQHLNLTLVSPLADEPTPYFPCSTGGTGSYVLGRAFFQDAFMGANWETKRWWLAQASGPKLQSESNIVSVLRSDIGIYSGSGDWASSWDGIWTDLKLQGTNNTGPNSAEPNNSTTESQEHGLSTGARVGVGVGSALGALVLAAMAFLVWRWRSQKRKQEVAVHDRDTFHESLPDPGAKETTVLGFQFSEPAEVVGTMVSGHIWDQSELAGDERYPTSRGQRNLPYDGEVQELP
;
A
#
# COMPACT_ATOMS: atom_id res chain seq x y z
N MET A 1 21.93 -1.15 -31.63
CA MET A 1 21.81 -1.04 -33.10
C MET A 1 20.64 -1.93 -33.51
N ILE A 2 19.62 -1.29 -34.08
CA ILE A 2 18.44 -1.86 -34.76
C ILE A 2 17.31 -2.40 -33.87
N ILE A 3 16.33 -1.49 -33.75
CA ILE A 3 14.90 -1.67 -33.51
C ILE A 3 14.31 -2.63 -34.56
N GLN A 4 13.48 -3.60 -34.13
CA GLN A 4 12.48 -4.23 -35.00
C GLN A 4 11.12 -4.19 -34.30
N PRO A 5 10.10 -3.56 -34.89
CA PRO A 5 8.72 -3.83 -34.58
C PRO A 5 8.05 -4.63 -35.70
N LEU A 6 7.08 -5.43 -35.26
CA LEU A 6 5.92 -5.98 -35.96
C LEU A 6 5.72 -5.50 -37.41
N PHE A 7 5.89 -6.41 -38.37
CA PHE A 7 5.30 -6.33 -39.70
C PHE A 7 5.00 -7.73 -40.23
N ILE A 8 4.14 -8.48 -39.53
CA ILE A 8 3.52 -9.68 -40.10
C ILE A 8 2.08 -9.73 -39.60
N GLN A 9 1.16 -9.01 -40.25
CA GLN A 9 -0.30 -9.27 -40.30
C GLN A 9 -1.02 -8.30 -41.26
N SER A 10 -0.46 -8.07 -42.45
CA SER A 10 -1.14 -7.24 -43.48
C SER A 10 -1.17 -7.83 -44.88
N ASN A 11 -0.65 -9.06 -45.08
CA ASN A 11 -0.58 -9.69 -46.41
C ASN A 11 -1.56 -10.87 -46.60
N LEU A 12 -2.74 -10.82 -45.99
CA LEU A 12 -3.77 -11.84 -46.26
C LEU A 12 -5.20 -11.27 -46.41
N ILE A 13 -5.34 -10.03 -46.91
CA ILE A 13 -6.66 -9.49 -47.36
C ILE A 13 -6.41 -8.63 -48.60
N GLY A 14 -5.92 -9.25 -49.68
CA GLY A 14 -5.60 -8.56 -50.94
C GLY A 14 -6.03 -9.32 -52.19
N ALA A 15 -6.88 -10.35 -52.04
CA ALA A 15 -7.31 -11.17 -53.15
C ALA A 15 -8.74 -11.65 -52.91
N LEU A 16 -9.72 -10.81 -53.24
CA LEU A 16 -11.06 -11.15 -53.73
C LEU A 16 -11.87 -9.85 -53.80
N LEU A 17 -12.60 -9.66 -54.91
CA LEU A 17 -13.44 -8.52 -55.29
C LEU A 17 -12.76 -7.49 -56.23
N GLN A 18 -12.75 -7.81 -57.53
CA GLN A 18 -12.93 -6.79 -58.55
C GLN A 18 -14.43 -6.58 -58.78
N PRO A 19 -14.99 -5.38 -58.55
CA PRO A 19 -16.21 -4.97 -59.21
C PRO A 19 -15.85 -3.98 -60.34
N SER A 20 -16.01 -4.46 -61.57
CA SER A 20 -16.01 -3.62 -62.76
C SER A 20 -17.20 -2.67 -62.74
N GLY A 21 -16.93 -1.37 -62.63
CA GLY A 21 -17.89 -0.30 -62.96
C GLY A 21 -18.43 0.49 -61.77
N MET A 22 -17.61 1.33 -61.13
CA MET A 22 -18.08 2.43 -60.27
C MET A 22 -17.27 3.70 -60.52
N ALA A 23 -17.95 4.85 -60.48
CA ALA A 23 -17.37 6.17 -60.75
C ALA A 23 -16.29 6.56 -59.71
N PRO A 24 -15.23 7.30 -60.11
CA PRO A 24 -14.04 7.54 -59.30
C PRO A 24 -14.26 8.30 -57.97
N GLY A 25 -15.43 8.93 -57.77
CA GLY A 25 -15.77 9.60 -56.52
C GLY A 25 -16.30 8.69 -55.41
N CYS A 26 -16.81 7.49 -55.72
CA CYS A 26 -17.41 6.61 -54.72
C CYS A 26 -16.35 5.77 -53.96
N MET A 27 -15.20 5.54 -54.61
CA MET A 27 -14.09 4.77 -54.05
C MET A 27 -13.33 5.52 -52.95
N THR A 28 -13.23 6.86 -53.05
CA THR A 28 -12.57 7.70 -52.04
C THR A 28 -13.38 7.81 -50.77
N ASP A 29 -14.71 7.89 -50.86
CA ASP A 29 -15.59 7.96 -49.70
C ASP A 29 -15.65 6.62 -48.95
N LEU A 30 -15.62 5.48 -49.67
CA LEU A 30 -15.56 4.15 -49.05
C LEU A 30 -14.22 3.89 -48.36
N LEU A 31 -13.11 4.37 -48.93
CA LEU A 31 -11.78 4.24 -48.33
C LEU A 31 -11.65 5.10 -47.06
N ILE A 32 -12.25 6.30 -47.04
CA ILE A 32 -12.29 7.16 -45.86
C ILE A 32 -13.16 6.53 -44.77
N ILE A 33 -14.31 5.94 -45.11
CA ILE A 33 -15.15 5.22 -44.14
C ILE A 33 -14.42 3.99 -43.59
N PHE A 34 -13.67 3.24 -44.41
CA PHE A 34 -12.84 2.11 -43.94
C PHE A 34 -11.66 2.57 -43.06
N ILE A 35 -11.00 3.70 -43.37
CA ILE A 35 -9.91 4.25 -42.55
C ILE A 35 -10.44 4.83 -41.22
N VAL A 36 -11.64 5.43 -41.24
CA VAL A 36 -12.32 5.93 -40.03
C VAL A 36 -12.91 4.78 -39.19
N ALA A 37 -13.39 3.71 -39.81
CA ALA A 37 -13.87 2.51 -39.11
C ALA A 37 -12.74 1.61 -38.59
N ALA A 38 -11.56 1.62 -39.23
CA ALA A 38 -10.39 0.84 -38.81
C ALA A 38 -9.52 1.51 -37.74
N SER A 39 -9.91 2.68 -37.22
CA SER A 39 -9.11 3.44 -36.24
C SER A 39 -9.89 3.80 -34.98
N ILE A 40 -10.83 2.97 -34.54
CA ILE A 40 -11.15 2.91 -33.11
C ILE A 40 -10.10 2.00 -32.49
N VAL A 41 -8.89 2.52 -32.31
CA VAL A 41 -7.95 1.91 -31.36
C VAL A 41 -8.59 2.17 -30.01
N LEU A 42 -9.26 1.16 -29.45
CA LEU A 42 -9.55 1.15 -28.01
C LEU A 42 -8.18 1.31 -27.34
N ALA A 43 -7.98 2.44 -26.66
CA ALA A 43 -6.77 2.66 -25.90
C ALA A 43 -6.68 1.54 -24.86
N ASP A 44 -5.56 0.84 -24.80
CA ASP A 44 -5.35 -0.21 -23.80
C ASP A 44 -5.58 0.39 -22.39
N PRO A 45 -6.24 -0.34 -21.48
CA PRO A 45 -6.45 0.14 -20.12
C PRO A 45 -5.12 0.54 -19.47
N SER A 46 -5.12 1.66 -18.75
CA SER A 46 -3.95 2.16 -18.04
C SER A 46 -4.02 1.85 -16.54
N PRO A 47 -2.88 1.78 -15.83
CA PRO A 47 -2.88 1.60 -14.39
C PRO A 47 -3.65 2.71 -13.67
N LYS A 48 -4.36 2.35 -12.60
CA LYS A 48 -5.22 3.26 -11.84
C LYS A 48 -4.60 3.53 -10.47
N ALA A 49 -4.28 4.78 -10.20
CA ALA A 49 -3.73 5.21 -8.92
C ALA A 49 -4.83 5.41 -7.88
N ALA A 50 -4.60 4.95 -6.66
CA ALA A 50 -5.47 5.24 -5.52
C ALA A 50 -5.29 6.68 -5.03
N ILE A 51 -6.35 7.25 -4.46
CA ILE A 51 -6.28 8.54 -3.77
C ILE A 51 -5.72 8.33 -2.36
N TRP A 52 -4.75 9.14 -1.96
CA TRP A 52 -4.20 9.14 -0.61
C TRP A 52 -4.92 10.17 0.26
N HIS A 53 -5.22 9.80 1.50
CA HIS A 53 -5.84 10.69 2.46
C HIS A 53 -4.88 11.85 2.80
N GLY A 54 -5.43 13.06 2.94
CA GLY A 54 -4.64 14.29 3.08
C GLY A 54 -3.96 14.46 4.45
N ALA A 55 -4.29 13.63 5.44
CA ALA A 55 -3.72 13.67 6.78
C ALA A 55 -3.31 12.26 7.24
N PRO A 56 -2.25 12.13 8.05
CA PRO A 56 -1.88 10.84 8.60
C PRO A 56 -2.83 10.35 9.67
N ILE A 57 -2.88 9.03 9.85
CA ILE A 57 -3.81 8.35 10.75
C ILE A 57 -3.04 7.52 11.78
N GLY A 58 -3.64 7.38 12.96
CA GLY A 58 -3.26 6.40 13.98
C GLY A 58 -2.40 6.98 15.10
N PRO A 59 -2.62 6.53 16.35
CA PRO A 59 -1.91 7.05 17.52
C PRO A 59 -0.50 6.51 17.68
N ASP A 60 -0.10 5.57 16.82
CA ASP A 60 1.19 4.89 16.80
C ASP A 60 2.00 5.22 15.53
N GLY A 61 1.55 6.20 14.76
CA GLY A 61 2.15 6.61 13.49
C GLY A 61 3.08 7.83 13.61
N PRO A 62 2.99 8.77 12.65
CA PRO A 62 1.90 8.96 11.67
C PRO A 62 1.92 7.94 10.52
N TRP A 63 0.75 7.53 10.01
CA TRP A 63 0.63 6.60 8.88
C TRP A 63 -0.15 7.18 7.70
N ASN A 64 0.37 6.99 6.49
CA ASN A 64 -0.38 7.27 5.26
C ASN A 64 -1.50 6.24 5.08
N ALA A 65 -2.65 6.68 4.58
CA ALA A 65 -3.80 5.83 4.27
C ALA A 65 -4.39 6.21 2.91
N VAL A 66 -5.11 5.28 2.29
CA VAL A 66 -5.82 5.51 1.02
C VAL A 66 -7.28 5.84 1.29
N GLU A 67 -7.80 6.80 0.56
CA GLU A 67 -9.18 7.28 0.68
C GLU A 67 -10.07 6.57 -0.35
N VAL A 68 -11.18 6.00 0.10
CA VAL A 68 -12.20 5.35 -0.73
C VAL A 68 -13.59 5.80 -0.29
N LYS A 69 -14.59 5.67 -1.16
CA LYS A 69 -16.00 5.86 -0.80
C LYS A 69 -16.72 4.52 -0.77
N ILE A 70 -17.51 4.27 0.26
CA ILE A 70 -18.22 3.01 0.46
C ILE A 70 -19.72 3.25 0.59
N GLY A 71 -20.52 2.44 -0.09
CA GLY A 71 -21.99 2.51 -0.08
C GLY A 71 -22.57 3.56 -1.02
N SER A 72 -23.87 3.81 -0.90
CA SER A 72 -24.54 4.91 -1.62
C SER A 72 -25.72 5.48 -0.81
N PRO A 73 -25.70 6.78 -0.48
CA PRO A 73 -24.66 7.74 -0.83
C PRO A 73 -23.30 7.37 -0.21
N GLY A 74 -22.23 7.49 -0.98
CA GLY A 74 -20.91 6.98 -0.60
C GLY A 74 -20.31 7.70 0.60
N SER A 75 -19.94 6.95 1.63
CA SER A 75 -19.22 7.45 2.81
C SER A 75 -17.71 7.40 2.57
N THR A 76 -17.04 8.54 2.69
CA THR A 76 -15.58 8.60 2.59
C THR A 76 -14.93 7.97 3.80
N VAL A 77 -14.05 7.00 3.58
CA VAL A 77 -13.23 6.34 4.60
C VAL A 77 -11.79 6.24 4.15
N ALA A 78 -10.86 6.36 5.09
CA ALA A 78 -9.44 6.18 4.89
C ALA A 78 -8.99 4.84 5.49
N LEU A 79 -8.29 4.04 4.69
CA LEU A 79 -7.92 2.66 5.01
C LEU A 79 -6.43 2.43 4.78
N PHE A 80 -5.81 1.58 5.60
CA PHE A 80 -4.44 1.15 5.35
C PHE A 80 -4.40 0.05 4.27
N PRO A 81 -3.63 0.19 3.18
CA PRO A 81 -3.54 -0.85 2.15
C PRO A 81 -2.78 -2.08 2.69
N GLY A 82 -3.32 -3.29 2.50
CA GLY A 82 -2.54 -4.50 2.82
C GLY A 82 -3.30 -5.80 3.05
N ARG A 83 -4.64 -5.83 2.95
CA ARG A 83 -5.39 -7.08 3.18
C ARG A 83 -5.61 -7.86 1.89
N LYS A 84 -5.87 -9.16 2.04
CA LYS A 84 -6.33 -10.05 0.98
C LYS A 84 -7.84 -10.26 1.13
N PHE A 85 -8.53 -10.53 0.03
CA PHE A 85 -9.97 -10.79 -0.03
C PHE A 85 -10.83 -9.57 0.37
N GLN A 86 -11.17 -9.42 1.64
CA GLN A 86 -12.07 -8.38 2.15
C GLN A 86 -11.34 -7.13 2.66
N SER A 87 -11.96 -5.98 2.47
CA SER A 87 -11.57 -4.74 3.15
C SER A 87 -12.16 -4.74 4.56
N TYR A 88 -11.38 -4.35 5.56
CA TYR A 88 -11.85 -4.17 6.93
C TYR A 88 -12.25 -2.71 7.12
N VAL A 89 -13.45 -2.46 7.64
CA VAL A 89 -13.99 -1.09 7.74
C VAL A 89 -14.58 -0.85 9.12
N ILE A 90 -14.34 0.34 9.66
CA ILE A 90 -14.92 0.77 10.94
C ILE A 90 -16.36 1.20 10.68
N THR A 91 -17.31 0.69 11.46
CA THR A 91 -18.71 1.08 11.35
C THR A 91 -19.02 2.33 12.19
N SER A 92 -20.08 3.06 11.86
CA SER A 92 -20.45 4.27 12.61
C SER A 92 -20.83 3.97 14.09
N ASP A 93 -21.40 2.81 14.35
CA ASP A 93 -21.72 2.29 15.69
C ASP A 93 -20.46 1.94 16.52
N TYR A 94 -19.33 1.61 15.90
CA TYR A 94 -18.05 1.43 16.60
C TYR A 94 -17.64 2.69 17.36
N CYS A 95 -17.81 3.85 16.74
CA CYS A 95 -17.41 5.14 17.30
C CYS A 95 -18.18 5.49 18.57
N ALA A 96 -19.43 5.04 18.65
CA ALA A 96 -20.27 5.23 19.83
C ALA A 96 -19.79 4.38 21.02
N PHE A 97 -19.14 3.24 20.78
CA PHE A 97 -18.69 2.32 21.84
C PHE A 97 -17.60 2.94 22.73
N ASN A 98 -16.80 3.86 22.20
CA ASN A 98 -15.75 4.54 22.96
C ASN A 98 -15.68 6.04 22.64
N ALA A 99 -16.82 6.71 22.76
CA ALA A 99 -17.00 8.10 22.34
C ALA A 99 -16.09 9.12 23.05
N SER A 100 -15.43 8.75 24.16
CA SER A 100 -14.45 9.58 24.86
C SER A 100 -13.08 9.64 24.17
N ILE A 101 -12.79 8.68 23.27
CA ILE A 101 -11.55 8.65 22.49
C ILE A 101 -11.88 9.03 21.05
N SER A 102 -11.18 10.03 20.49
CA SER A 102 -11.34 10.37 19.07
C SER A 102 -10.61 9.35 18.19
N HIS A 103 -11.32 8.31 17.75
CA HIS A 103 -10.73 7.18 17.01
C HIS A 103 -11.36 6.91 15.63
N CYS A 104 -12.33 7.73 15.22
CA CYS A 104 -13.01 7.59 13.93
C CYS A 104 -12.69 8.72 12.94
N GLY A 105 -11.55 9.40 13.13
CA GLY A 105 -11.08 10.47 12.24
C GLY A 105 -10.82 10.00 10.80
N ALA A 106 -10.65 8.69 10.60
CA ALA A 106 -10.52 8.06 9.29
C ALA A 106 -11.85 7.96 8.51
N GLY A 107 -12.98 8.40 9.08
CA GLY A 107 -14.30 8.16 8.49
C GLY A 107 -14.87 6.79 8.87
N THR A 108 -16.18 6.65 8.69
CA THR A 108 -16.93 5.44 9.09
C THR A 108 -17.91 5.00 8.02
N TYR A 109 -18.30 3.73 8.09
CA TYR A 109 -19.31 3.14 7.25
C TYR A 109 -20.62 2.92 8.01
N SER A 110 -21.72 3.46 7.49
CA SER A 110 -23.08 3.21 7.98
C SER A 110 -23.66 2.02 7.23
N LYS A 111 -23.74 0.86 7.89
CA LYS A 111 -24.31 -0.37 7.31
C LYS A 111 -25.81 -0.26 7.01
N ASP A 112 -26.51 0.64 7.70
CA ASP A 112 -27.96 0.84 7.54
C ASP A 112 -28.29 1.62 6.24
N ASP A 113 -27.33 2.39 5.72
CA ASP A 113 -27.45 3.16 4.47
C ASP A 113 -27.03 2.35 3.23
N ALA A 114 -26.70 1.07 3.39
CA ALA A 114 -26.27 0.22 2.28
C ALA A 114 -27.41 -0.02 1.28
N ILE A 115 -27.15 0.20 -0.03
CA ILE A 115 -28.14 0.03 -1.11
C ILE A 115 -28.79 -1.36 -1.07
N GLN A 116 -28.05 -2.39 -0.65
CA GLN A 116 -28.43 -3.78 -0.83
C GLN A 116 -28.64 -4.48 0.52
N SER A 117 -29.74 -4.13 1.22
CA SER A 117 -30.15 -4.80 2.46
C SER A 117 -30.28 -6.33 2.33
N ASN A 118 -30.47 -6.85 1.12
CA ASN A 118 -30.51 -8.28 0.80
C ASN A 118 -29.14 -8.97 0.75
N LEU A 119 -28.04 -8.20 0.74
CA LEU A 119 -26.66 -8.72 0.87
C LEU A 119 -26.14 -8.65 2.32
N ALA A 120 -26.98 -8.21 3.26
CA ALA A 120 -26.78 -8.44 4.67
C ALA A 120 -27.16 -9.89 5.00
N GLY A 121 -26.32 -10.63 5.72
CA GLY A 121 -26.64 -12.00 6.15
C GLY A 121 -25.64 -13.08 5.77
N ILE A 122 -24.42 -12.70 5.33
CA ILE A 122 -23.31 -13.65 5.21
C ILE A 122 -23.08 -14.29 6.59
N MET A 123 -23.25 -15.62 6.66
CA MET A 123 -23.13 -16.39 7.90
C MET A 123 -21.69 -16.52 8.37
N TYR A 124 -20.74 -16.49 7.42
CA TYR A 124 -19.32 -16.50 7.74
C TYR A 124 -18.94 -15.21 8.49
N LYS A 125 -18.40 -15.38 9.70
CA LYS A 125 -17.89 -14.30 10.53
C LYS A 125 -16.40 -14.53 10.74
N PRO A 126 -15.48 -13.70 10.23
CA PRO A 126 -14.06 -13.85 10.48
C PRO A 126 -13.71 -13.71 11.96
N ASP A 127 -12.65 -14.40 12.40
CA ASP A 127 -12.12 -14.16 13.73
C ASP A 127 -11.60 -12.72 13.86
N ALA A 128 -11.75 -12.09 15.02
CA ALA A 128 -11.25 -10.74 15.29
C ALA A 128 -9.75 -10.62 14.98
N GLN A 129 -8.99 -11.67 15.30
CA GLN A 129 -7.55 -11.73 15.05
C GLN A 129 -7.20 -11.74 13.56
N SER A 130 -8.15 -12.04 12.67
CA SER A 130 -7.92 -11.96 11.21
C SER A 130 -7.67 -10.52 10.73
N PHE A 131 -8.08 -9.52 11.52
CA PHE A 131 -7.87 -8.11 11.21
C PHE A 131 -6.40 -7.69 11.30
N LEU A 132 -5.58 -8.26 12.20
CA LEU A 132 -4.17 -7.91 12.39
C LEU A 132 -3.30 -9.13 12.62
N ALA A 133 -2.11 -9.09 12.05
CA ALA A 133 -1.25 -10.26 11.98
C ALA A 133 -0.30 -10.42 13.18
N GLY A 134 0.14 -9.31 13.78
CA GLY A 134 1.23 -9.27 14.77
C GLY A 134 0.88 -8.49 16.04
N ALA A 135 -0.37 -8.06 16.16
CA ALA A 135 -0.91 -7.44 17.37
C ALA A 135 -2.10 -8.25 17.83
N LEU A 136 -2.28 -8.38 19.15
CA LEU A 136 -3.42 -9.11 19.71
C LEU A 136 -4.69 -8.29 19.50
N VAL A 137 -5.69 -8.87 18.83
CA VAL A 137 -7.00 -8.24 18.67
C VAL A 137 -8.00 -8.94 19.58
N LYS A 138 -8.73 -8.14 20.35
CA LYS A 138 -9.79 -8.60 21.25
C LYS A 138 -11.13 -8.02 20.80
N GLY A 139 -12.20 -8.75 21.08
CA GLY A 139 -13.56 -8.39 20.68
C GLY A 139 -14.27 -9.56 20.03
N ASN A 140 -15.49 -9.33 19.57
CA ASN A 140 -16.29 -10.35 18.90
C ASN A 140 -15.71 -10.69 17.52
N ARG A 141 -16.17 -11.78 16.92
CA ARG A 141 -15.95 -12.05 15.49
C ARG A 141 -16.50 -10.89 14.65
N THR A 142 -15.87 -10.59 13.52
CA THR A 142 -16.34 -9.53 12.62
C THR A 142 -17.52 -10.00 11.80
N SER A 143 -18.37 -9.07 11.37
CA SER A 143 -19.50 -9.35 10.49
C SER A 143 -19.08 -9.13 9.03
N MET A 144 -19.36 -10.08 8.15
CA MET A 144 -19.13 -9.90 6.72
C MET A 144 -20.28 -9.14 6.08
N PHE A 145 -19.94 -8.30 5.11
CA PHE A 145 -20.87 -7.48 4.38
C PHE A 145 -20.43 -7.31 2.94
N VAL A 146 -21.31 -6.84 2.07
CA VAL A 146 -20.99 -6.56 0.68
C VAL A 146 -21.62 -5.23 0.29
N ASP A 147 -20.82 -4.36 -0.32
CA ASP A 147 -21.29 -3.07 -0.80
C ASP A 147 -20.43 -2.55 -1.96
N THR A 148 -20.77 -1.39 -2.49
CA THR A 148 -19.99 -0.69 -3.51
C THR A 148 -18.80 0.01 -2.87
N VAL A 149 -17.62 -0.13 -3.49
CA VAL A 149 -16.38 0.58 -3.13
C VAL A 149 -15.91 1.37 -4.34
N ASP A 150 -15.92 2.69 -4.22
CA ASP A 150 -15.34 3.63 -5.19
C ASP A 150 -13.93 4.01 -4.73
N LEU A 151 -12.93 3.66 -5.55
CA LEU A 151 -11.51 3.92 -5.26
C LEU A 151 -11.08 5.37 -5.58
N GLY A 152 -12.00 6.21 -6.06
CA GLY A 152 -11.77 7.62 -6.36
C GLY A 152 -11.11 7.90 -7.71
N CYS A 153 -10.91 6.89 -8.55
CA CYS A 153 -10.38 7.04 -9.91
C CYS A 153 -11.45 6.78 -10.99
N ASP A 154 -11.21 7.29 -12.19
CA ASP A 154 -12.09 7.07 -13.35
C ASP A 154 -12.27 5.57 -13.61
N ASP A 155 -13.52 5.12 -13.72
CA ASP A 155 -13.94 3.73 -13.92
C ASP A 155 -13.47 2.75 -12.82
N CYS A 156 -13.36 3.24 -11.57
CA CYS A 156 -12.92 2.46 -10.42
C CYS A 156 -14.01 2.21 -9.36
N VAL A 157 -15.28 2.17 -9.79
CA VAL A 157 -16.40 1.84 -8.91
C VAL A 157 -16.63 0.32 -8.92
N VAL A 158 -16.23 -0.34 -7.84
CA VAL A 158 -16.33 -1.80 -7.67
C VAL A 158 -17.63 -2.13 -6.94
N VAL A 159 -18.60 -2.73 -7.64
CA VAL A 159 -19.83 -3.20 -7.00
C VAL A 159 -19.63 -4.57 -6.35
N ASN A 160 -20.44 -4.85 -5.35
CA ASN A 160 -20.43 -6.10 -4.60
C ASN A 160 -19.05 -6.44 -3.99
N SER A 161 -18.28 -5.44 -3.57
CA SER A 161 -16.99 -5.66 -2.89
C SER A 161 -17.21 -6.19 -1.48
N THR A 162 -16.43 -7.19 -1.10
CA THR A 162 -16.49 -7.77 0.25
C THR A 162 -15.91 -6.84 1.31
N LEU A 163 -16.66 -6.66 2.40
CA LEU A 163 -16.27 -5.91 3.59
C LEU A 163 -16.32 -6.83 4.82
N SER A 164 -15.42 -6.58 5.77
CA SER A 164 -15.48 -7.12 7.13
C SER A 164 -15.64 -5.95 8.10
N LEU A 165 -16.76 -5.91 8.81
CA LEU A 165 -17.15 -4.81 9.67
C LEU A 165 -16.47 -4.92 11.03
N LEU A 166 -15.78 -3.85 11.42
CA LEU A 166 -15.19 -3.66 12.74
C LEU A 166 -16.21 -2.89 13.61
N GLU A 167 -16.82 -3.61 14.55
CA GLU A 167 -17.96 -3.15 15.34
C GLU A 167 -17.67 -3.09 16.84
N SER A 168 -16.65 -3.84 17.31
CA SER A 168 -16.24 -3.85 18.74
C SER A 168 -14.77 -4.21 18.97
N GLN A 169 -14.03 -4.52 17.90
CA GLN A 169 -12.68 -5.07 18.01
C GLN A 169 -11.68 -3.98 18.42
N MET A 170 -10.74 -4.33 19.30
CA MET A 170 -9.73 -3.44 19.86
C MET A 170 -8.37 -4.12 19.87
N ILE A 171 -7.30 -3.33 19.86
CA ILE A 171 -5.92 -3.82 19.97
C ILE A 171 -5.58 -3.93 21.45
N ALA A 172 -5.18 -5.12 21.89
CA ALA A 172 -4.79 -5.40 23.27
C ALA A 172 -3.27 -5.33 23.44
N TYR A 173 -2.82 -4.63 24.47
CA TYR A 173 -1.41 -4.47 24.82
C TYR A 173 -1.05 -5.31 26.06
N PRO A 174 0.25 -5.65 26.25
CA PRO A 174 0.67 -6.57 27.32
C PRO A 174 0.31 -6.12 28.75
N GLY A 175 0.20 -4.81 28.99
CA GLY A 175 -0.23 -4.24 30.27
C GLY A 175 -1.71 -4.43 30.60
N GLY A 176 -2.49 -5.07 29.72
CA GLY A 176 -3.91 -5.35 29.91
C GLY A 176 -4.86 -4.31 29.30
N SER A 177 -4.35 -3.14 28.92
CA SER A 177 -5.14 -2.09 28.25
C SER A 177 -5.48 -2.44 26.81
N TRP A 178 -6.72 -2.15 26.40
CA TRP A 178 -7.19 -2.31 25.02
C TRP A 178 -7.53 -0.94 24.45
N TYR A 179 -7.11 -0.69 23.22
CA TYR A 179 -7.31 0.59 22.55
C TYR A 179 -8.07 0.41 21.24
N PRO A 180 -8.89 1.40 20.85
CA PRO A 180 -9.66 1.33 19.62
C PRO A 180 -8.76 1.27 18.39
N ILE A 181 -9.34 0.80 17.30
CA ILE A 181 -8.76 0.80 15.96
C ILE A 181 -9.07 2.17 15.34
N PHE A 182 -8.07 2.79 14.71
CA PHE A 182 -8.16 4.16 14.18
C PHE A 182 -8.41 4.23 12.67
N ALA A 183 -8.14 3.15 11.96
CA ALA A 183 -8.52 2.95 10.56
C ALA A 183 -8.58 1.45 10.26
N GLY A 184 -9.42 1.11 9.28
CA GLY A 184 -9.50 -0.23 8.73
C GLY A 184 -8.38 -0.55 7.74
N CYS A 185 -8.56 -1.63 6.98
CA CYS A 185 -7.61 -2.06 5.95
C CYS A 185 -8.27 -2.18 4.58
N LEU A 186 -7.62 -1.70 3.52
CA LEU A 186 -8.05 -1.92 2.15
C LEU A 186 -7.53 -3.28 1.64
N SER A 187 -8.41 -4.02 0.96
CA SER A 187 -8.05 -5.22 0.20
C SER A 187 -7.26 -4.85 -1.05
N LEU A 188 -6.14 -5.54 -1.28
CA LEU A 188 -5.30 -5.42 -2.48
C LEU A 188 -5.55 -6.55 -3.49
N GLY A 189 -6.62 -7.33 -3.28
CA GLY A 189 -7.02 -8.44 -4.13
C GLY A 189 -6.87 -9.81 -3.48
N ALA A 190 -6.90 -10.86 -4.29
CA ALA A 190 -6.72 -12.25 -3.89
C ALA A 190 -6.47 -13.13 -5.12
N GLU A 191 -6.06 -14.37 -4.90
CA GLU A 191 -5.87 -15.37 -5.95
C GLU A 191 -7.18 -15.77 -6.64
N ALA A 192 -8.28 -15.77 -5.88
CA ALA A 192 -9.61 -16.04 -6.41
C ALA A 192 -10.19 -14.78 -7.09
N VAL A 193 -10.84 -15.00 -8.23
CA VAL A 193 -11.48 -13.94 -9.03
C VAL A 193 -12.66 -13.31 -8.29
N ASN A 194 -13.41 -14.12 -7.57
CA ASN A 194 -14.59 -13.74 -6.79
C ASN A 194 -14.64 -14.56 -5.49
N GLN A 195 -15.52 -14.15 -4.57
CA GLN A 195 -15.85 -14.90 -3.36
C GLN A 195 -17.33 -15.27 -3.38
N THR A 196 -17.67 -16.51 -3.07
CA THR A 196 -19.06 -16.99 -3.01
C THR A 196 -19.44 -17.31 -1.58
N TYR A 197 -20.53 -16.73 -1.09
CA TYR A 197 -21.06 -16.97 0.26
C TYR A 197 -22.45 -17.60 0.19
N THR A 198 -22.64 -18.71 0.89
CA THR A 198 -23.93 -19.38 1.01
C THR A 198 -24.78 -18.77 2.12
N LEU A 199 -26.06 -18.50 1.86
CA LEU A 199 -27.00 -17.91 2.81
C LEU A 199 -28.15 -18.89 3.12
N GLY A 200 -27.83 -20.06 3.67
CA GLY A 200 -28.84 -21.08 3.96
C GLY A 200 -29.65 -21.45 2.71
N ASP A 201 -30.98 -21.26 2.76
CA ASP A 201 -31.89 -21.52 1.65
C ASP A 201 -31.95 -20.38 0.60
N ALA A 202 -31.26 -19.26 0.82
CA ALA A 202 -31.20 -18.14 -0.12
C ALA A 202 -30.08 -18.31 -1.17
N PRO A 203 -30.20 -17.67 -2.35
CA PRO A 203 -29.16 -17.68 -3.36
C PRO A 203 -27.80 -17.23 -2.80
N ALA A 204 -26.73 -17.88 -3.25
CA ALA A 204 -25.39 -17.51 -2.84
C ALA A 204 -25.04 -16.08 -3.30
N ILE A 205 -24.32 -15.34 -2.45
CA ILE A 205 -23.79 -14.03 -2.77
C ILE A 205 -22.45 -14.20 -3.47
N ASN A 206 -22.33 -13.68 -4.68
CA ASN A 206 -21.06 -13.56 -5.40
C ASN A 206 -20.50 -12.15 -5.19
N ALA A 207 -19.41 -12.06 -4.46
CA ALA A 207 -18.71 -10.83 -4.15
C ALA A 207 -17.45 -10.66 -5.00
N SER A 208 -17.22 -9.42 -5.40
CA SER A 208 -16.11 -9.00 -6.25
C SER A 208 -14.81 -8.87 -5.46
N VAL A 209 -13.69 -9.19 -6.11
CA VAL A 209 -12.34 -8.91 -5.61
C VAL A 209 -11.77 -7.76 -6.45
N ILE A 210 -11.31 -6.68 -5.79
CA ILE A 210 -11.05 -5.37 -6.42
C ILE A 210 -10.24 -5.45 -7.73
N PRO A 211 -9.00 -5.99 -7.77
CA PRO A 211 -8.21 -5.99 -9.01
C PRO A 211 -8.82 -6.85 -10.11
N TRP A 212 -9.51 -7.94 -9.77
CA TRP A 212 -10.20 -8.79 -10.73
C TRP A 212 -11.42 -8.11 -11.35
N TYR A 213 -12.19 -7.38 -10.53
CA TYR A 213 -13.31 -6.60 -11.02
C TYR A 213 -12.85 -5.52 -12.00
N LEU A 214 -11.80 -4.78 -11.65
CA LEU A 214 -11.22 -3.74 -12.52
C LEU A 214 -10.74 -4.33 -13.85
N LEU A 215 -10.10 -5.50 -13.83
CA LEU A 215 -9.69 -6.20 -15.03
C LEU A 215 -10.89 -6.62 -15.91
N GLN A 216 -11.94 -7.17 -15.31
CA GLN A 216 -13.11 -7.68 -16.04
C GLN A 216 -13.96 -6.57 -16.68
N HIS A 217 -13.82 -5.34 -16.22
CA HIS A 217 -14.51 -4.16 -16.75
C HIS A 217 -13.60 -3.28 -17.61
N ASP A 218 -12.45 -3.82 -18.04
CA ASP A 218 -11.45 -3.12 -18.86
C ASP A 218 -10.94 -1.80 -18.22
N SER A 219 -11.00 -1.68 -16.89
CA SER A 219 -10.52 -0.51 -16.15
C SER A 219 -9.00 -0.55 -15.93
N THR A 220 -8.40 -1.74 -15.83
CA THR A 220 -6.96 -1.93 -15.62
C THR A 220 -6.38 -3.00 -16.55
N PRO A 221 -5.09 -2.92 -16.92
CA PRO A 221 -4.48 -3.87 -17.86
C PRO A 221 -4.35 -5.32 -17.32
N SER A 222 -4.34 -5.50 -16.00
CA SER A 222 -4.24 -6.80 -15.33
C SER A 222 -4.88 -6.76 -13.94
N SER A 223 -5.03 -7.94 -13.34
CA SER A 223 -5.37 -8.10 -11.91
C SER A 223 -4.06 -8.06 -11.10
N SER A 224 -3.56 -6.86 -10.87
CA SER A 224 -2.28 -6.63 -10.18
C SER A 224 -2.31 -5.36 -9.34
N PHE A 225 -1.31 -5.21 -8.48
CA PHE A 225 -1.03 -3.95 -7.79
C PHE A 225 0.46 -3.72 -7.58
N GLY A 226 0.83 -2.44 -7.41
CA GLY A 226 2.13 -2.00 -6.89
C GLY A 226 1.92 -1.02 -5.74
N LEU A 227 2.63 -1.23 -4.64
CA LEU A 227 2.47 -0.49 -3.38
C LEU A 227 3.82 -0.04 -2.81
N HIS A 228 3.91 1.24 -2.52
CA HIS A 228 4.81 1.83 -1.54
C HIS A 228 4.00 2.76 -0.65
N ILE A 229 3.89 2.47 0.66
CA ILE A 229 3.03 3.29 1.54
C ILE A 229 3.58 4.69 1.79
N GLY A 230 4.85 4.95 1.48
CA GLY A 230 5.54 6.19 1.79
C GLY A 230 5.75 6.37 3.29
N SER A 231 6.06 7.59 3.69
CA SER A 231 6.31 7.96 5.09
C SER A 231 5.55 9.22 5.42
N ALA A 232 4.81 9.22 6.53
CA ALA A 232 4.14 10.41 7.01
C ALA A 232 4.99 11.19 8.03
N ALA A 233 6.23 10.75 8.28
CA ALA A 233 7.12 11.44 9.20
C ALA A 233 7.44 12.84 8.66
N SER A 234 7.18 13.89 9.45
CA SER A 234 7.39 15.29 9.01
C SER A 234 8.83 15.60 8.59
N SER A 235 9.80 14.88 9.13
CA SER A 235 11.23 15.01 8.84
C SER A 235 11.68 14.32 7.54
N ALA A 236 10.87 13.41 7.01
CA ALA A 236 11.18 12.61 5.82
C ALA A 236 9.88 12.24 5.06
N SER A 237 9.00 13.23 4.90
CA SER A 237 7.66 13.00 4.38
C SER A 237 7.68 12.57 2.92
N MET A 238 6.83 11.60 2.61
CA MET A 238 6.69 11.03 1.30
C MET A 238 5.29 10.48 1.11
N SER A 239 4.61 10.96 0.08
CA SER A 239 3.32 10.42 -0.33
C SER A 239 3.46 8.95 -0.72
N GLY A 240 2.47 8.16 -0.35
CA GLY A 240 2.36 6.79 -0.82
C GLY A 240 2.09 6.71 -2.32
N SER A 241 2.23 5.51 -2.86
CA SER A 241 1.93 5.14 -4.23
C SER A 241 1.28 3.76 -4.22
N LEU A 242 0.00 3.70 -4.58
CA LEU A 242 -0.74 2.46 -4.77
C LEU A 242 -1.36 2.53 -6.16
N LEU A 243 -1.02 1.58 -7.02
CA LEU A 243 -1.60 1.46 -8.35
C LEU A 243 -2.18 0.06 -8.55
N TYR A 244 -3.36 -0.01 -9.15
CA TYR A 244 -3.94 -1.24 -9.69
C TYR A 244 -3.59 -1.36 -11.17
N GLY A 245 -3.24 -2.58 -11.62
CA GLY A 245 -2.82 -2.83 -13.01
C GLY A 245 -1.39 -2.38 -13.33
N GLY A 246 -0.63 -1.88 -12.36
CA GLY A 246 0.70 -1.33 -12.61
C GLY A 246 1.42 -0.89 -11.33
N TYR A 247 2.54 -0.21 -11.50
CA TYR A 247 3.35 0.34 -10.42
C TYR A 247 4.08 1.60 -10.86
N ASP A 248 4.53 2.40 -9.90
CA ASP A 248 5.45 3.49 -10.14
C ASP A 248 6.88 2.98 -10.06
N ARG A 249 7.57 2.95 -11.20
CA ARG A 249 8.93 2.43 -11.33
C ARG A 249 9.95 3.22 -10.51
N ASN A 250 9.66 4.48 -10.18
CA ASN A 250 10.53 5.28 -9.32
C ASN A 250 10.48 4.81 -7.85
N ARG A 251 9.48 4.02 -7.47
CA ARG A 251 9.34 3.42 -6.12
C ARG A 251 10.06 2.09 -5.96
N VAL A 252 10.71 1.59 -7.00
CA VAL A 252 11.42 0.30 -7.01
C VAL A 252 12.89 0.58 -7.24
N VAL A 253 13.73 0.33 -6.23
CA VAL A 253 15.17 0.64 -6.27
C VAL A 253 15.99 -0.64 -6.10
N GLY A 254 17.00 -0.80 -6.98
CA GLY A 254 17.92 -1.94 -6.91
C GLY A 254 17.29 -3.26 -7.34
N ASP A 255 17.61 -4.31 -6.60
CA ASP A 255 17.17 -5.68 -6.90
C ASP A 255 15.70 -5.90 -6.53
N VAL A 256 15.04 -6.77 -7.31
CA VAL A 256 13.65 -7.19 -7.08
C VAL A 256 13.63 -8.69 -6.78
N LEU A 257 13.09 -9.04 -5.62
CA LEU A 257 12.85 -10.43 -5.23
C LEU A 257 11.45 -10.85 -5.65
N GLY A 258 11.34 -11.72 -6.65
CA GLY A 258 10.07 -12.29 -7.11
C GLY A 258 9.80 -13.66 -6.50
N ILE A 259 8.58 -13.88 -6.00
CA ILE A 259 8.18 -15.04 -5.20
C ILE A 259 6.86 -15.60 -5.75
N ASP A 260 6.74 -16.92 -5.82
CA ASP A 260 5.50 -17.61 -6.18
C ASP A 260 4.56 -17.71 -4.97
N GLY A 261 3.25 -17.59 -5.20
CA GLY A 261 2.22 -17.62 -4.15
C GLY A 261 1.61 -16.24 -3.90
N ALA A 262 1.15 -16.01 -2.67
CA ALA A 262 0.55 -14.74 -2.28
C ALA A 262 1.47 -13.93 -1.37
N PHE A 263 1.38 -12.60 -1.46
CA PHE A 263 2.18 -11.70 -0.61
C PHE A 263 1.91 -11.86 0.89
N THR A 264 0.78 -12.50 1.26
CA THR A 264 0.41 -12.79 2.64
C THR A 264 1.11 -14.04 3.21
N ASP A 265 1.76 -14.84 2.36
CA ASP A 265 2.53 -16.00 2.79
C ASP A 265 3.81 -15.57 3.51
N THR A 266 4.34 -16.45 4.37
CA THR A 266 5.56 -16.12 5.11
C THR A 266 6.81 -16.20 4.24
N ILE A 267 7.73 -15.27 4.43
CA ILE A 267 9.06 -15.23 3.81
C ILE A 267 10.14 -15.43 4.87
N LEU A 268 11.27 -16.05 4.50
CA LEU A 268 12.39 -16.27 5.40
C LEU A 268 13.21 -14.98 5.57
N LEU A 269 13.12 -14.37 6.75
CA LEU A 269 14.03 -13.32 7.21
C LEU A 269 15.30 -13.98 7.77
N LYS A 270 16.40 -13.84 7.06
CA LYS A 270 17.68 -14.48 7.40
C LYS A 270 18.48 -13.69 8.43
N ASP A 271 18.45 -12.36 8.33
CA ASP A 271 19.19 -11.51 9.25
C ASP A 271 18.54 -10.12 9.45
N ILE A 272 18.84 -9.52 10.60
CA ILE A 272 18.66 -8.11 10.90
C ILE A 272 20.01 -7.52 11.29
N GLY A 273 20.35 -6.35 10.76
CA GLY A 273 21.61 -5.66 11.06
C GLY A 273 21.44 -4.15 11.22
N ILE A 274 22.48 -3.50 11.71
CA ILE A 274 22.60 -2.03 11.76
C ILE A 274 23.73 -1.63 10.82
N ARG A 275 23.42 -0.73 9.88
CA ARG A 275 24.35 -0.31 8.83
C ARG A 275 24.47 1.21 8.80
N VAL A 276 25.71 1.70 8.74
CA VAL A 276 26.02 3.09 8.40
C VAL A 276 26.22 3.18 6.90
N ILE A 277 25.35 3.92 6.24
CA ILE A 277 25.29 4.03 4.77
C ILE A 277 26.32 5.05 4.27
N LYS A 278 26.41 6.22 4.93
CA LYS A 278 27.44 7.23 4.68
C LYS A 278 27.67 8.10 5.91
N GLY A 279 28.76 8.86 5.91
CA GLY A 279 29.12 9.76 7.01
C GLY A 279 29.72 9.07 8.24
N THR A 280 29.86 9.84 9.33
CA THR A 280 30.43 9.33 10.59
C THR A 280 29.45 8.41 11.32
N SER A 281 29.93 7.28 11.83
CA SER A 281 29.11 6.35 12.60
C SER A 281 28.74 6.91 13.99
N PRO A 282 27.46 6.85 14.40
CA PRO A 282 27.05 7.15 15.77
C PRO A 282 27.17 5.95 16.74
N PHE A 283 27.52 4.75 16.25
CA PHE A 283 27.47 3.49 17.03
C PHE A 283 28.85 2.93 17.44
N GLY A 284 29.95 3.55 17.01
CA GLY A 284 31.30 2.99 17.17
C GLY A 284 31.63 1.82 16.22
N PHE A 285 30.68 1.44 15.35
CA PHE A 285 30.85 0.47 14.27
C PHE A 285 30.15 0.96 13.00
N THR A 286 30.55 0.49 11.82
CA THR A 286 29.85 0.81 10.55
C THR A 286 28.86 -0.27 10.13
N LEU A 287 29.06 -1.49 10.61
CA LEU A 287 28.21 -2.65 10.33
C LEU A 287 28.14 -3.52 11.58
N LYS A 288 26.93 -3.92 11.96
CA LYS A 288 26.66 -4.96 12.95
C LYS A 288 25.58 -5.89 12.39
N GLU A 289 25.91 -7.16 12.24
CA GLU A 289 25.07 -8.20 11.64
C GLU A 289 24.62 -9.22 12.69
N SER A 290 23.81 -10.19 12.26
CA SER A 290 23.36 -11.31 13.09
C SER A 290 22.49 -10.92 14.28
N LEU A 291 21.88 -9.72 14.28
CA LEU A 291 21.04 -9.26 15.40
C LEU A 291 19.75 -10.07 15.53
N LEU A 292 19.31 -10.73 14.45
CA LEU A 292 18.15 -11.63 14.51
C LEU A 292 18.38 -12.78 15.50
N ALA A 293 19.54 -13.44 15.41
CA ALA A 293 19.85 -14.65 16.16
C ALA A 293 20.80 -14.42 17.35
N ALA A 294 21.36 -13.23 17.53
CA ALA A 294 22.35 -12.92 18.56
C ALA A 294 21.91 -13.32 19.97
N GLY A 295 20.67 -13.00 20.34
CA GLY A 295 20.07 -13.35 21.63
C GLY A 295 19.37 -14.71 21.66
N ASN A 296 19.29 -15.42 20.54
CA ASN A 296 18.62 -16.71 20.44
C ASN A 296 19.15 -17.53 19.25
N ILE A 297 20.08 -18.45 19.53
CA ILE A 297 20.75 -19.28 18.51
C ILE A 297 19.80 -20.17 17.70
N SER A 298 18.60 -20.47 18.21
CA SER A 298 17.59 -21.24 17.47
C SER A 298 17.10 -20.51 16.21
N LEU A 299 17.30 -19.19 16.13
CA LEU A 299 16.97 -18.35 14.98
C LEU A 299 18.10 -18.25 13.95
N SER A 300 19.20 -18.99 14.13
CA SER A 300 20.36 -18.95 13.22
C SER A 300 20.04 -19.38 11.78
N SER A 301 19.01 -20.19 11.57
CA SER A 301 18.49 -20.53 10.23
C SER A 301 17.57 -19.47 9.63
N GLY A 302 17.30 -18.38 10.36
CA GLY A 302 16.34 -17.35 10.00
C GLY A 302 14.96 -17.56 10.65
N LEU A 303 14.07 -16.60 10.38
CA LEU A 303 12.74 -16.48 10.95
C LEU A 303 11.70 -16.36 9.84
N GLN A 304 10.66 -17.20 9.86
CA GLN A 304 9.50 -17.02 8.97
C GLN A 304 8.70 -15.81 9.46
N VAL A 305 8.57 -14.79 8.61
CA VAL A 305 7.83 -13.57 8.89
C VAL A 305 6.75 -13.35 7.84
N ARG A 306 5.61 -12.82 8.25
CA ARG A 306 4.58 -12.31 7.33
C ARG A 306 4.83 -10.83 7.04
N LEU A 307 4.70 -10.43 5.79
CA LEU A 307 4.72 -9.01 5.42
C LEU A 307 3.27 -8.51 5.37
N ASP A 308 2.93 -7.51 6.18
CA ASP A 308 1.56 -7.01 6.28
C ASP A 308 1.54 -5.48 6.44
N ALA A 309 1.34 -4.76 5.34
CA ALA A 309 1.26 -3.30 5.32
C ALA A 309 0.05 -2.72 6.09
N CYS A 310 -0.91 -3.55 6.56
CA CYS A 310 -1.95 -3.09 7.48
C CYS A 310 -1.60 -3.31 8.98
N SER A 311 -0.57 -4.08 9.31
CA SER A 311 -0.08 -4.18 10.70
C SER A 311 0.86 -3.01 11.02
N PRO A 312 0.87 -2.42 12.24
CA PRO A 312 1.70 -1.25 12.53
C PRO A 312 3.20 -1.56 12.69
N TYR A 313 3.51 -2.56 13.50
CA TYR A 313 4.83 -2.73 14.10
C TYR A 313 5.76 -3.68 13.34
N LEU A 314 7.02 -3.68 13.76
CA LEU A 314 7.95 -4.79 13.59
C LEU A 314 7.70 -5.77 14.74
N THR A 315 6.77 -6.72 14.58
CA THR A 315 6.51 -7.74 15.59
C THR A 315 7.55 -8.85 15.45
N LEU A 316 8.51 -8.88 16.37
CA LEU A 316 9.68 -9.75 16.35
C LEU A 316 9.86 -10.48 17.70
N PRO A 317 10.68 -11.54 17.75
CA PRO A 317 11.04 -12.16 19.01
C PRO A 317 11.63 -11.14 19.97
N LYS A 318 11.28 -11.22 21.26
CA LYS A 318 11.82 -10.31 22.28
C LYS A 318 13.34 -10.29 22.30
N SER A 319 13.98 -11.45 22.16
CA SER A 319 15.43 -11.56 22.04
C SER A 319 16.00 -10.71 20.91
N THR A 320 15.34 -10.67 19.76
CA THR A 320 15.76 -9.87 18.61
C THR A 320 15.57 -8.37 18.86
N CYS A 321 14.41 -7.97 19.39
CA CYS A 321 14.17 -6.56 19.73
C CYS A 321 15.15 -6.05 20.79
N ASP A 322 15.46 -6.85 21.81
CA ASP A 322 16.42 -6.51 22.87
C ASP A 322 17.84 -6.37 22.31
N GLU A 323 18.27 -7.23 21.39
CA GLU A 323 19.58 -7.14 20.74
C GLU A 323 19.72 -5.91 19.85
N ILE A 324 18.66 -5.53 19.14
CA ILE A 324 18.64 -4.26 18.40
C ILE A 324 18.73 -3.09 19.40
N ALA A 325 17.91 -3.12 20.44
CA ALA A 325 17.84 -2.07 21.45
C ALA A 325 19.14 -1.89 22.24
N ALA A 326 19.93 -2.93 22.43
CA ALA A 326 21.24 -2.85 23.08
C ALA A 326 22.25 -1.93 22.36
N ASN A 327 21.98 -1.58 21.10
CA ASN A 327 22.82 -0.66 20.31
C ASN A 327 22.24 0.77 20.21
N LEU A 328 21.10 1.02 20.85
CA LEU A 328 20.31 2.23 20.72
C LEU A 328 19.95 2.79 22.10
N PRO A 329 19.79 4.12 22.27
CA PRO A 329 19.29 4.70 23.51
C PRO A 329 17.77 4.45 23.69
N LEU A 330 17.39 3.20 23.91
CA LEU A 330 16.00 2.75 24.04
C LEU A 330 15.69 2.27 25.47
N LEU A 331 14.45 2.48 25.90
CA LEU A 331 13.90 2.02 27.17
C LEU A 331 12.67 1.14 26.89
N TYR A 332 12.69 -0.10 27.36
CA TYR A 332 11.55 -1.00 27.17
C TYR A 332 10.38 -0.61 28.07
N ASN A 333 9.19 -0.42 27.47
CA ASN A 333 7.94 -0.22 28.18
C ASN A 333 7.14 -1.54 28.16
N SER A 334 7.11 -2.23 29.29
CA SER A 334 6.46 -3.53 29.41
C SER A 334 4.93 -3.47 29.27
N SER A 335 4.29 -2.36 29.65
CA SER A 335 2.85 -2.20 29.52
C SER A 335 2.40 -2.11 28.05
N LEU A 336 3.22 -1.48 27.20
CA LEU A 336 2.97 -1.41 25.76
C LEU A 336 3.62 -2.57 24.98
N GLY A 337 4.65 -3.22 25.52
CA GLY A 337 5.47 -4.17 24.77
C GLY A 337 6.22 -3.50 23.61
N LEU A 338 6.66 -2.25 23.82
CA LEU A 338 7.34 -1.39 22.86
C LEU A 338 8.58 -0.74 23.50
N TYR A 339 9.47 -0.18 22.67
CA TYR A 339 10.69 0.49 23.11
C TYR A 339 10.56 2.00 22.90
N LEU A 340 10.74 2.79 23.95
CA LEU A 340 10.68 4.24 23.92
C LEU A 340 12.08 4.83 23.73
N TRP A 341 12.21 5.89 22.94
CA TRP A 341 13.48 6.59 22.81
C TRP A 341 13.81 7.38 24.08
N ASN A 342 15.02 7.20 24.62
CA ASN A 342 15.54 8.10 25.62
C ASN A 342 16.03 9.39 24.95
N THR A 343 15.13 10.36 24.79
CA THR A 343 15.38 11.61 24.08
C THR A 343 16.40 12.52 24.77
N THR A 344 16.71 12.27 26.04
CA THR A 344 17.74 13.00 26.78
C THR A 344 19.17 12.52 26.48
N ASN A 345 19.31 11.31 25.92
CA ASN A 345 20.62 10.79 25.54
C ASN A 345 21.14 11.50 24.27
N PRO A 346 22.36 12.08 24.28
CA PRO A 346 22.92 12.77 23.11
C PRO A 346 22.99 11.93 21.82
N GLN A 347 23.12 10.59 21.95
CA GLN A 347 23.16 9.69 20.79
C GLN A 347 21.81 9.61 20.06
N TYR A 348 20.69 9.90 20.72
CA TYR A 348 19.36 9.82 20.10
C TYR A 348 19.28 10.67 18.83
N GLN A 349 19.60 11.97 18.94
CA GLN A 349 19.55 12.88 17.78
C GLN A 349 20.61 12.55 16.73
N GLN A 350 21.77 12.01 17.14
CA GLN A 350 22.81 11.60 16.21
C GLN A 350 22.36 10.41 15.38
N ILE A 351 21.75 9.40 16.01
CA ILE A 351 21.29 8.17 15.36
C ILE A 351 20.15 8.50 14.40
N VAL A 352 19.06 9.09 14.88
CA VAL A 352 17.85 9.27 14.07
C VAL A 352 18.06 10.17 12.86
N ARG A 353 19.02 11.11 12.91
CA ARG A 353 19.34 12.02 11.80
C ARG A 353 20.48 11.54 10.91
N SER A 354 21.25 10.55 11.34
CA SER A 354 22.39 10.03 10.56
C SER A 354 21.92 9.23 9.34
N ALA A 355 22.81 9.07 8.37
CA ALA A 355 22.63 8.13 7.27
C ALA A 355 22.90 6.69 7.72
N SER A 356 22.12 6.21 8.69
CA SER A 356 22.15 4.83 9.16
C SER A 356 20.77 4.20 9.15
N ALA A 357 20.75 2.88 9.01
CA ALA A 357 19.53 2.11 8.81
C ALA A 357 19.59 0.78 9.55
N LEU A 358 18.40 0.28 9.88
CA LEU A 358 18.18 -1.11 10.20
C LEU A 358 18.01 -1.88 8.88
N SER A 359 18.80 -2.92 8.67
CA SER A 359 18.77 -3.75 7.47
C SER A 359 18.06 -5.07 7.73
N PHE A 360 17.19 -5.48 6.82
CA PHE A 360 16.46 -6.75 6.84
C PHE A 360 16.86 -7.57 5.62
N THR A 361 17.47 -8.72 5.83
CA THR A 361 17.91 -9.60 4.73
C THR A 361 16.95 -10.77 4.58
N PHE A 362 16.23 -10.81 3.47
CA PHE A 362 15.32 -11.89 3.11
C PHE A 362 15.99 -12.89 2.19
N SER A 363 15.54 -14.13 2.25
CA SER A 363 15.99 -15.19 1.34
C SER A 363 14.81 -15.95 0.75
N HIS A 364 14.91 -16.25 -0.55
CA HIS A 364 13.97 -17.11 -1.26
C HIS A 364 14.70 -17.91 -2.33
N GLY A 365 14.73 -19.24 -2.18
CA GLY A 365 15.59 -20.10 -3.00
C GLY A 365 17.06 -19.71 -2.87
N ASN A 366 17.71 -19.38 -4.00
CA ASN A 366 19.12 -18.98 -4.03
C ASN A 366 19.31 -17.45 -4.14
N LYS A 367 18.25 -16.66 -3.94
CA LYS A 367 18.29 -15.20 -4.01
C LYS A 367 18.13 -14.59 -2.62
N GLU A 368 18.86 -13.53 -2.38
CA GLU A 368 18.74 -12.71 -1.18
C GLU A 368 18.43 -11.26 -1.56
N LEU A 369 17.70 -10.57 -0.70
CA LEU A 369 17.38 -9.16 -0.85
C LEU A 369 17.49 -8.47 0.52
N THR A 370 18.26 -7.39 0.58
CA THR A 370 18.37 -6.57 1.79
C THR A 370 17.57 -5.28 1.63
N ILE A 371 16.62 -5.04 2.54
CA ILE A 371 15.86 -3.80 2.66
C ILE A 371 16.42 -3.01 3.82
N ASN A 372 16.74 -1.73 3.60
CA ASN A 372 17.24 -0.81 4.61
C ASN A 372 16.13 0.17 4.98
N VAL A 373 15.84 0.28 6.28
CA VAL A 373 14.87 1.20 6.88
C VAL A 373 15.64 2.22 7.72
N PRO A 374 15.76 3.49 7.30
CA PRO A 374 16.53 4.48 8.04
C PRO A 374 15.98 4.71 9.46
N PHE A 375 16.86 4.97 10.43
CA PHE A 375 16.42 5.24 11.81
C PHE A 375 15.52 6.48 11.92
N GLN A 376 15.60 7.41 10.96
CA GLN A 376 14.68 8.54 10.83
C GLN A 376 13.21 8.08 10.70
N HIS A 377 12.95 6.99 9.97
CA HIS A 377 11.61 6.39 9.82
C HIS A 377 11.22 5.44 10.96
N LEU A 378 12.19 5.01 11.78
CA LEU A 378 11.99 4.20 12.97
C LEU A 378 11.89 5.04 14.26
N ASN A 379 11.82 6.37 14.11
CA ASN A 379 11.58 7.32 15.18
C ASN A 379 10.12 7.82 15.14
N LEU A 380 9.20 6.90 15.42
CA LEU A 380 7.76 7.16 15.36
C LEU A 380 7.26 7.81 16.66
N THR A 381 6.03 8.30 16.68
CA THR A 381 5.50 9.02 17.85
C THR A 381 4.20 8.38 18.33
N LEU A 382 4.18 7.97 19.60
CA LEU A 382 2.95 7.60 20.29
C LEU A 382 2.22 8.87 20.73
N VAL A 383 0.91 8.92 20.50
CA VAL A 383 0.02 9.96 21.02
C VAL A 383 -1.18 9.32 21.71
N SER A 384 -2.06 10.15 22.26
CA SER A 384 -3.29 9.67 22.92
C SER A 384 -4.08 8.74 21.98
N PRO A 385 -4.58 7.60 22.48
CA PRO A 385 -4.63 7.16 23.88
C PRO A 385 -3.45 6.28 24.33
N LEU A 386 -2.44 6.05 23.47
CA LEU A 386 -1.30 5.18 23.79
C LEU A 386 -0.26 5.87 24.69
N ALA A 387 -0.20 7.20 24.64
CA ALA A 387 0.63 8.02 25.51
C ALA A 387 -0.11 9.34 25.83
N ASP A 388 0.06 9.84 27.05
CA ASP A 388 -0.56 11.11 27.47
C ASP A 388 0.06 12.31 26.75
N GLU A 389 1.36 12.23 26.47
CA GLU A 389 2.13 13.23 25.73
C GLU A 389 2.80 12.59 24.51
N PRO A 390 3.04 13.35 23.41
CA PRO A 390 3.75 12.85 22.24
C PRO A 390 5.10 12.22 22.62
N THR A 391 5.19 10.90 22.48
CA THR A 391 6.32 10.11 22.99
C THR A 391 7.02 9.38 21.84
N PRO A 392 8.27 9.75 21.50
CA PRO A 392 9.03 9.06 20.47
C PRO A 392 9.34 7.62 20.86
N TYR A 393 9.13 6.69 19.93
CA TYR A 393 9.34 5.26 20.15
C TYR A 393 9.96 4.57 18.92
N PHE A 394 10.55 3.40 19.17
CA PHE A 394 11.07 2.48 18.18
C PHE A 394 10.09 1.32 17.98
N PRO A 395 9.59 1.06 16.75
CA PRO A 395 8.44 0.19 16.54
C PRO A 395 8.73 -1.31 16.54
N CYS A 396 9.70 -1.77 17.33
CA CYS A 396 9.85 -3.19 17.61
C CYS A 396 8.87 -3.60 18.70
N SER A 397 7.89 -4.43 18.35
CA SER A 397 6.91 -4.94 19.28
C SER A 397 7.26 -6.35 19.71
N THR A 398 7.23 -6.58 21.02
CA THR A 398 7.33 -7.91 21.62
C THR A 398 5.95 -8.46 22.01
N GLY A 399 4.87 -7.79 21.60
CA GLY A 399 3.50 -8.23 21.80
C GLY A 399 3.02 -9.18 20.70
N GLY A 400 1.76 -9.60 20.78
CA GLY A 400 1.07 -10.37 19.74
C GLY A 400 0.75 -11.82 20.11
N THR A 401 0.48 -12.63 19.09
CA THR A 401 -0.05 -14.01 19.19
C THR A 401 1.00 -15.09 18.92
N GLY A 402 2.29 -14.72 18.85
CA GLY A 402 3.38 -15.60 18.43
C GLY A 402 3.61 -15.64 16.91
N SER A 403 2.83 -14.87 16.12
CA SER A 403 3.10 -14.63 14.70
C SER A 403 4.04 -13.44 14.50
N TYR A 404 5.13 -13.62 13.75
CA TYR A 404 6.09 -12.56 13.45
C TYR A 404 5.73 -11.81 12.17
N VAL A 405 5.78 -10.48 12.23
CA VAL A 405 5.23 -9.60 11.20
C VAL A 405 6.11 -8.38 11.00
N LEU A 406 6.35 -8.04 9.74
CA LEU A 406 6.90 -6.73 9.37
C LEU A 406 5.78 -5.87 8.80
N GLY A 407 5.38 -4.87 9.59
CA GLY A 407 4.25 -3.99 9.32
C GLY A 407 4.61 -2.69 8.62
N ARG A 408 3.72 -1.68 8.71
CA ARG A 408 3.88 -0.32 8.18
C ARG A 408 5.24 0.27 8.51
N ALA A 409 5.77 0.07 9.71
CA ALA A 409 7.10 0.52 10.10
C ALA A 409 8.19 0.10 9.08
N PHE A 410 8.12 -1.13 8.56
CA PHE A 410 9.00 -1.65 7.50
C PHE A 410 8.59 -1.14 6.11
N PHE A 411 7.30 -1.12 5.82
CA PHE A 411 6.78 -0.73 4.49
C PHE A 411 6.99 0.74 4.14
N GLN A 412 7.37 1.60 5.08
CA GLN A 412 7.83 2.96 4.78
C GLN A 412 8.98 2.97 3.75
N ASP A 413 9.78 1.91 3.73
CA ASP A 413 10.99 1.78 2.90
C ASP A 413 11.00 0.52 2.03
N ALA A 414 9.89 -0.21 1.97
CA ALA A 414 9.74 -1.39 1.14
C ALA A 414 8.65 -1.17 0.08
N PHE A 415 8.94 -1.62 -1.13
CA PHE A 415 7.96 -1.74 -2.20
C PHE A 415 7.46 -3.18 -2.25
N MET A 416 6.15 -3.34 -2.43
CA MET A 416 5.52 -4.63 -2.67
C MET A 416 4.55 -4.53 -3.84
N GLY A 417 4.58 -5.52 -4.73
CA GLY A 417 3.59 -5.66 -5.79
C GLY A 417 3.20 -7.11 -5.99
N ALA A 418 2.07 -7.34 -6.66
CA ALA A 418 1.64 -8.68 -7.02
C ALA A 418 0.88 -8.69 -8.34
N ASN A 419 0.97 -9.80 -9.05
CA ASN A 419 0.12 -10.15 -10.17
C ASN A 419 -0.65 -11.43 -9.82
N TRP A 420 -1.96 -11.28 -9.63
CA TRP A 420 -2.85 -12.37 -9.24
C TRP A 420 -3.04 -13.39 -10.35
N GLU A 421 -2.88 -13.01 -11.62
CA GLU A 421 -2.99 -13.91 -12.78
C GLU A 421 -1.82 -14.89 -12.84
N THR A 422 -0.59 -14.41 -12.57
CA THR A 422 0.61 -15.28 -12.54
C THR A 422 0.87 -15.89 -11.18
N LYS A 423 0.10 -15.54 -10.14
CA LYS A 423 0.31 -15.95 -8.74
C LYS A 423 1.73 -15.66 -8.28
N ARG A 424 2.22 -14.46 -8.62
CA ARG A 424 3.55 -13.98 -8.23
C ARG A 424 3.45 -12.64 -7.53
N TRP A 425 4.34 -12.45 -6.57
CA TRP A 425 4.53 -11.16 -5.90
C TRP A 425 6.00 -10.78 -5.84
N TRP A 426 6.25 -9.50 -5.61
CA TRP A 426 7.57 -8.90 -5.66
C TRP A 426 7.81 -8.03 -4.44
N LEU A 427 9.03 -8.13 -3.91
CA LEU A 427 9.56 -7.27 -2.85
C LEU A 427 10.80 -6.53 -3.40
N ALA A 428 10.90 -5.24 -3.08
CA ALA A 428 12.06 -4.42 -3.45
C ALA A 428 12.28 -3.31 -2.43
N GLN A 429 13.48 -2.71 -2.44
CA GLN A 429 13.75 -1.49 -1.68
C GLN A 429 12.94 -0.34 -2.30
N ALA A 430 12.22 0.41 -1.47
CA ALA A 430 11.58 1.64 -1.90
C ALA A 430 12.54 2.84 -1.88
N SER A 431 12.27 3.81 -2.74
CA SER A 431 13.02 5.07 -2.81
C SER A 431 12.79 5.95 -1.58
N GLY A 432 13.79 6.72 -1.20
CA GLY A 432 13.71 7.82 -0.23
C GLY A 432 13.09 9.11 -0.79
N PRO A 433 12.82 10.12 0.07
CA PRO A 433 11.93 11.25 -0.23
C PRO A 433 12.32 12.12 -1.44
N LYS A 434 13.58 12.13 -1.86
CA LYS A 434 14.06 13.00 -2.95
C LYS A 434 13.61 12.55 -4.33
N LEU A 435 13.37 11.25 -4.54
CA LEU A 435 12.96 10.69 -5.84
C LEU A 435 11.46 10.84 -6.13
N GLN A 436 10.75 11.72 -5.41
CA GLN A 436 9.35 12.09 -5.69
C GLN A 436 9.15 12.91 -6.99
N SER A 437 10.14 12.95 -7.89
CA SER A 437 9.98 13.57 -9.22
C SER A 437 8.96 12.77 -10.06
N GLU A 438 8.43 13.39 -11.13
CA GLU A 438 7.33 12.87 -11.99
C GLU A 438 7.21 11.34 -11.98
N SER A 439 6.03 10.85 -11.55
CA SER A 439 5.73 9.42 -11.43
C SER A 439 6.02 8.68 -12.73
N ASN A 440 6.72 7.56 -12.67
CA ASN A 440 6.99 6.72 -13.84
C ASN A 440 6.09 5.50 -13.80
N ILE A 441 4.84 5.69 -14.22
CA ILE A 441 3.82 4.65 -14.17
C ILE A 441 4.03 3.63 -15.29
N VAL A 442 4.16 2.37 -14.90
CA VAL A 442 4.35 1.23 -15.80
C VAL A 442 3.26 0.20 -15.55
N SER A 443 2.62 -0.27 -16.63
CA SER A 443 1.67 -1.37 -16.57
C SER A 443 2.33 -2.68 -16.19
N VAL A 444 1.64 -3.47 -15.38
CA VAL A 444 1.91 -4.90 -15.24
C VAL A 444 0.93 -5.59 -16.19
N LEU A 445 1.43 -6.38 -17.11
CA LEU A 445 0.60 -7.15 -18.03
C LEU A 445 0.20 -8.49 -17.40
N ARG A 446 -0.89 -9.06 -17.91
CA ARG A 446 -1.47 -10.33 -17.42
C ARG A 446 -0.45 -11.45 -17.25
N SER A 447 0.47 -11.58 -18.22
CA SER A 447 1.50 -12.63 -18.23
C SER A 447 2.80 -12.27 -17.52
N ASP A 448 2.92 -11.07 -16.96
CA ASP A 448 4.18 -10.62 -16.37
C ASP A 448 4.49 -11.40 -15.07
N ILE A 449 5.71 -11.92 -15.02
CA ILE A 449 6.27 -12.66 -13.88
C ILE A 449 7.33 -11.84 -13.11
N GLY A 450 7.62 -10.63 -13.57
CA GLY A 450 8.66 -9.74 -13.05
C GLY A 450 8.31 -8.27 -13.27
N ILE A 451 8.93 -7.41 -12.45
CA ILE A 451 8.91 -5.95 -12.60
C ILE A 451 10.35 -5.44 -12.66
N TYR A 452 10.54 -4.18 -13.06
CA TYR A 452 11.86 -3.57 -13.22
C TYR A 452 12.02 -2.38 -12.28
N SER A 453 13.22 -2.25 -11.72
CA SER A 453 13.59 -1.07 -10.93
C SER A 453 13.83 0.16 -11.80
N GLY A 454 13.71 1.33 -11.19
CA GLY A 454 14.18 2.60 -11.74
C GLY A 454 15.72 2.71 -11.72
N SER A 455 16.27 3.76 -12.35
CA SER A 455 17.72 3.93 -12.52
C SER A 455 18.42 4.65 -11.35
N GLY A 456 17.82 4.67 -10.16
CA GLY A 456 18.31 5.44 -9.00
C GLY A 456 19.15 4.60 -8.03
N ASP A 457 20.17 5.22 -7.43
CA ASP A 457 20.83 4.69 -6.24
C ASP A 457 20.01 4.99 -4.99
N TRP A 458 19.80 4.00 -4.12
CA TRP A 458 18.96 4.18 -2.92
C TRP A 458 19.52 5.25 -1.99
N ALA A 459 20.84 5.28 -1.72
CA ALA A 459 21.40 6.26 -0.80
C ALA A 459 21.27 7.71 -1.34
N SER A 460 21.31 7.89 -2.66
CA SER A 460 21.09 9.19 -3.32
C SER A 460 19.65 9.70 -3.19
N SER A 461 18.67 8.79 -3.04
CA SER A 461 17.26 9.14 -2.82
C SER A 461 16.98 9.78 -1.44
N TRP A 462 18.00 9.79 -0.58
CA TRP A 462 17.99 10.34 0.78
C TRP A 462 18.86 11.60 0.95
N ASP A 463 19.47 12.08 -0.13
CA ASP A 463 20.29 13.29 -0.08
C ASP A 463 19.49 14.51 0.40
N GLY A 464 20.08 15.29 1.30
CA GLY A 464 19.46 16.48 1.89
C GLY A 464 18.52 16.19 3.06
N ILE A 465 18.16 14.92 3.31
CA ILE A 465 17.39 14.50 4.48
C ILE A 465 18.32 14.09 5.63
N TRP A 466 19.32 13.26 5.34
CA TRP A 466 20.31 12.87 6.35
C TRP A 466 21.24 14.02 6.72
N THR A 467 21.61 14.10 7.99
CA THR A 467 22.64 15.01 8.48
C THR A 467 24.00 14.33 8.39
N ASP A 468 24.93 14.96 7.66
CA ASP A 468 26.33 14.54 7.67
C ASP A 468 26.95 14.85 9.04
N LEU A 469 27.05 13.83 9.90
CA LEU A 469 27.79 13.93 11.14
C LEU A 469 29.27 14.15 10.80
N LYS A 470 29.80 15.33 11.13
CA LYS A 470 31.22 15.65 11.02
C LYS A 470 31.95 15.27 12.29
N LEU A 471 33.15 14.71 12.16
CA LEU A 471 34.05 14.52 13.31
C LEU A 471 34.30 15.88 13.97
N GLN A 472 34.03 16.00 15.28
CA GLN A 472 34.47 17.17 16.03
C GLN A 472 36.00 17.16 16.07
N GLY A 473 36.62 17.96 15.20
CA GLY A 473 38.03 18.28 15.31
C GLY A 473 38.28 19.00 16.64
N THR A 474 39.20 18.46 17.43
CA THR A 474 39.78 19.13 18.59
C THR A 474 40.48 20.41 18.15
N ASN A 475 39.78 21.55 18.23
CA ASN A 475 40.37 22.86 18.02
C ASN A 475 41.18 23.28 19.26
N ASN A 476 42.45 22.90 19.30
CA ASN A 476 43.47 23.60 20.07
C ASN A 476 44.15 24.62 19.17
N THR A 477 43.85 25.91 19.34
CA THR A 477 44.83 27.02 19.28
C THR A 477 44.19 28.32 19.79
N GLY A 478 44.87 28.97 20.73
CA GLY A 478 44.48 30.21 21.38
C GLY A 478 44.61 31.49 20.52
N PRO A 479 44.37 32.66 21.14
CA PRO A 479 44.01 33.89 20.45
C PRO A 479 45.23 34.70 20.03
N ASN A 480 45.14 35.41 18.91
CA ASN A 480 45.86 36.67 18.71
C ASN A 480 45.12 37.58 17.73
N SER A 481 44.93 38.80 18.20
CA SER A 481 44.21 39.93 17.61
C SER A 481 45.08 40.70 16.62
N ALA A 482 44.48 41.22 15.54
CA ALA A 482 44.71 42.57 15.02
C ALA A 482 43.81 42.86 13.79
N GLU A 483 42.85 43.76 13.99
CA GLU A 483 42.07 44.54 13.01
C GLU A 483 42.86 45.85 12.64
N PRO A 484 42.36 46.82 11.84
CA PRO A 484 41.22 46.85 10.89
C PRO A 484 41.51 47.62 9.56
N ASN A 485 40.60 47.55 8.57
CA ASN A 485 39.85 48.71 8.03
C ASN A 485 39.33 48.54 6.58
N ASN A 486 37.99 48.49 6.50
CA ASN A 486 37.12 49.38 5.72
C ASN A 486 37.17 49.37 4.17
N SER A 487 36.16 48.77 3.53
CA SER A 487 35.07 49.52 2.86
C SER A 487 34.14 48.61 2.04
N THR A 488 32.86 48.61 2.45
CA THR A 488 31.63 48.62 1.64
C THR A 488 31.55 47.94 0.26
N THR A 489 30.73 46.89 0.24
CA THR A 489 29.48 46.76 -0.54
C THR A 489 29.51 46.22 -1.99
N GLU A 490 28.64 45.22 -2.16
CA GLU A 490 27.93 44.76 -3.36
C GLU A 490 28.58 43.73 -4.32
N SER A 491 28.19 42.48 -4.08
CA SER A 491 27.59 41.53 -5.04
C SER A 491 28.03 41.60 -6.51
N GLN A 492 28.78 40.59 -6.95
CA GLN A 492 28.72 40.13 -8.33
C GLN A 492 28.64 38.60 -8.43
N GLU A 493 27.57 38.19 -9.10
CA GLU A 493 27.28 36.87 -9.63
C GLU A 493 28.35 36.44 -10.64
N HIS A 494 28.73 35.17 -10.60
CA HIS A 494 29.49 34.53 -11.66
C HIS A 494 28.54 34.14 -12.80
N GLY A 495 28.73 34.78 -13.95
CA GLY A 495 27.98 34.57 -15.17
C GLY A 495 28.21 33.22 -15.86
N LEU A 496 27.16 32.79 -16.55
CA LEU A 496 27.16 31.75 -17.59
C LEU A 496 27.63 32.33 -18.93
N SER A 497 28.33 31.48 -19.68
CA SER A 497 29.07 31.79 -20.91
C SER A 497 28.17 32.19 -22.09
N THR A 498 28.53 33.30 -22.72
CA THR A 498 27.98 33.80 -23.99
C THR A 498 28.61 33.05 -25.17
N GLY A 499 27.83 32.18 -25.81
CA GLY A 499 28.07 31.69 -27.17
C GLY A 499 27.00 32.23 -28.11
N ALA A 500 27.36 33.18 -28.97
CA ALA A 500 26.46 33.99 -29.78
C ALA A 500 25.87 33.29 -31.03
N ARG A 501 24.56 33.47 -31.20
CA ARG A 501 23.77 33.80 -32.42
C ARG A 501 24.45 33.61 -33.79
N VAL A 502 23.80 32.88 -34.72
CA VAL A 502 23.49 33.24 -36.14
C VAL A 502 22.53 32.18 -36.75
N GLY A 503 21.50 32.61 -37.51
CA GLY A 503 20.90 31.82 -38.60
C GLY A 503 19.36 31.80 -38.70
N VAL A 504 18.75 32.82 -39.31
CA VAL A 504 17.37 32.79 -39.86
C VAL A 504 17.44 32.48 -41.35
N GLY A 505 16.61 31.55 -41.85
CA GLY A 505 16.38 31.37 -43.29
C GLY A 505 15.48 30.19 -43.69
N VAL A 506 14.27 30.53 -44.15
CA VAL A 506 13.35 29.79 -45.04
C VAL A 506 12.44 28.71 -44.42
N GLY A 507 11.17 29.06 -44.21
CA GLY A 507 10.08 28.11 -43.89
C GLY A 507 8.67 28.70 -43.89
N SER A 508 8.43 29.83 -44.57
CA SER A 508 7.18 30.61 -44.47
C SER A 508 6.05 30.18 -45.42
N ALA A 509 6.16 29.05 -46.12
CA ALA A 509 5.07 28.55 -46.98
C ALA A 509 4.20 27.45 -46.32
N LEU A 510 4.70 26.74 -45.30
CA LEU A 510 3.95 25.66 -44.63
C LEU A 510 3.15 26.13 -43.40
N GLY A 511 3.62 27.17 -42.71
CA GLY A 511 2.93 27.71 -41.53
C GLY A 511 1.55 28.31 -41.84
N ALA A 512 1.40 28.94 -43.02
CA ALA A 512 0.12 29.52 -43.44
C ALA A 512 -0.95 28.44 -43.74
N LEU A 513 -0.54 27.28 -44.27
CA LEU A 513 -1.47 26.17 -44.56
C LEU A 513 -1.95 25.48 -43.28
N VAL A 514 -1.08 25.32 -42.28
CA VAL A 514 -1.44 24.73 -40.98
C VAL A 514 -2.39 25.67 -40.22
N LEU A 515 -2.15 26.98 -40.24
CA LEU A 515 -3.03 27.96 -39.61
C LEU A 515 -4.39 28.07 -40.33
N ALA A 516 -4.42 27.95 -41.67
CA ALA A 516 -5.66 27.92 -42.43
C ALA A 516 -6.48 26.64 -42.16
N ALA A 517 -5.83 25.48 -42.03
CA ALA A 517 -6.49 24.22 -41.68
C ALA A 517 -7.07 24.26 -40.25
N MET A 518 -6.33 24.80 -39.29
CA MET A 518 -6.79 25.00 -37.91
C MET A 518 -7.99 25.96 -37.85
N ALA A 519 -7.95 27.07 -38.60
CA ALA A 519 -9.06 28.01 -38.69
C ALA A 519 -10.31 27.38 -39.32
N PHE A 520 -10.13 26.56 -40.36
CA PHE A 520 -11.22 25.82 -41.01
C PHE A 520 -11.87 24.78 -40.09
N LEU A 521 -11.07 24.04 -39.31
CA LEU A 521 -11.56 23.06 -38.34
C LEU A 521 -12.35 23.73 -37.21
N VAL A 522 -11.86 24.85 -36.68
CA VAL A 522 -12.57 25.63 -35.64
C VAL A 522 -13.86 26.24 -36.19
N TRP A 523 -13.86 26.74 -37.43
CA TRP A 523 -15.07 27.25 -38.08
C TRP A 523 -16.11 26.16 -38.30
N ARG A 524 -15.69 24.97 -38.75
CA ARG A 524 -16.57 23.81 -38.93
C ARG A 524 -17.17 23.32 -37.61
N TRP A 525 -16.38 23.26 -36.55
CA TRP A 525 -16.86 22.90 -35.20
C TRP A 525 -17.87 23.90 -34.64
N ARG A 526 -17.65 25.20 -34.84
CA ARG A 526 -18.61 26.24 -34.44
C ARG A 526 -19.89 26.20 -35.26
N SER A 527 -19.83 25.80 -36.54
CA SER A 527 -21.01 25.68 -37.40
C SER A 527 -21.91 24.49 -37.03
N GLN A 528 -21.36 23.42 -36.48
CA GLN A 528 -22.14 22.25 -36.04
C GLN A 528 -22.85 22.49 -34.71
N LYS A 529 -22.28 23.29 -33.79
CA LYS A 529 -22.97 23.70 -32.56
C LYS A 529 -24.16 24.64 -32.80
N ARG A 530 -24.25 25.28 -33.97
CA ARG A 530 -25.42 26.11 -34.36
C ARG A 530 -26.57 25.32 -35.01
N LYS A 531 -26.47 23.99 -35.14
CA LYS A 531 -27.54 23.13 -35.67
C LYS A 531 -28.18 22.19 -34.64
N GLN A 532 -27.84 22.32 -33.35
CA GLN A 532 -28.44 21.53 -32.26
C GLN A 532 -29.36 22.31 -31.32
N GLU A 533 -29.66 23.59 -31.59
CA GLU A 533 -30.63 24.37 -30.81
C GLU A 533 -32.03 24.51 -31.45
N VAL A 534 -32.36 23.74 -32.50
CA VAL A 534 -33.67 23.84 -33.19
C VAL A 534 -34.45 22.50 -33.25
N ALA A 535 -34.07 21.49 -32.46
CA ALA A 535 -34.76 20.18 -32.49
C ALA A 535 -35.08 19.60 -31.09
N VAL A 536 -35.51 20.44 -30.14
CA VAL A 536 -36.03 19.99 -28.81
C VAL A 536 -37.41 20.58 -28.52
N HIS A 537 -38.20 20.89 -29.56
CA HIS A 537 -39.60 21.25 -29.38
C HIS A 537 -40.48 20.54 -30.40
N ASP A 538 -40.55 19.21 -30.30
CA ASP A 538 -41.81 18.51 -30.61
C ASP A 538 -41.83 17.09 -30.02
N ARG A 539 -43.02 16.72 -29.53
CA ARG A 539 -43.50 15.38 -29.14
C ARG A 539 -43.16 14.83 -27.75
N ASP A 540 -43.92 15.38 -26.79
CA ASP A 540 -44.67 14.56 -25.84
C ASP A 540 -45.70 13.64 -26.53
N THR A 541 -46.12 12.61 -25.80
CA THR A 541 -47.17 11.59 -26.04
C THR A 541 -46.82 10.38 -26.92
N PHE A 542 -46.67 9.21 -26.31
CA PHE A 542 -47.65 8.09 -26.39
C PHE A 542 -47.33 6.96 -25.39
N HIS A 543 -48.41 6.33 -24.93
CA HIS A 543 -48.55 5.25 -23.94
C HIS A 543 -48.07 3.86 -24.43
N GLU A 544 -47.55 3.07 -23.48
CA GLU A 544 -47.90 1.66 -23.18
C GLU A 544 -47.46 0.49 -24.10
N SER A 545 -46.64 -0.42 -23.56
CA SER A 545 -46.92 -1.87 -23.34
C SER A 545 -45.65 -2.76 -23.34
N LEU A 546 -45.63 -3.73 -22.41
CA LEU A 546 -44.64 -4.80 -22.21
C LEU A 546 -44.54 -5.79 -23.39
N PRO A 547 -43.45 -6.58 -23.49
CA PRO A 547 -43.65 -8.03 -23.35
C PRO A 547 -42.53 -8.82 -22.62
N ASP A 548 -42.96 -9.99 -22.12
CA ASP A 548 -42.27 -11.11 -21.44
C ASP A 548 -41.44 -11.99 -22.44
N PRO A 549 -40.74 -13.10 -22.06
CA PRO A 549 -39.40 -13.43 -22.57
C PRO A 549 -39.39 -14.63 -23.53
N GLY A 550 -38.30 -14.83 -24.26
CA GLY A 550 -38.14 -15.97 -25.15
C GLY A 550 -36.72 -16.17 -25.65
N ALA A 551 -36.15 -17.32 -25.30
CA ALA A 551 -34.76 -17.75 -25.48
C ALA A 551 -34.18 -17.69 -26.90
N LYS A 552 -32.84 -17.65 -26.98
CA LYS A 552 -32.02 -18.58 -27.80
C LYS A 552 -30.53 -18.51 -27.43
N GLU A 553 -29.98 -19.69 -27.16
CA GLU A 553 -28.55 -20.00 -27.01
C GLU A 553 -27.75 -19.65 -28.27
N THR A 554 -26.48 -19.28 -28.09
CA THR A 554 -25.43 -19.54 -29.08
C THR A 554 -24.11 -19.82 -28.37
N THR A 555 -23.62 -21.05 -28.58
CA THR A 555 -22.36 -21.62 -28.12
C THR A 555 -21.15 -20.91 -28.71
N VAL A 556 -20.18 -20.49 -27.89
CA VAL A 556 -18.80 -20.22 -28.32
C VAL A 556 -17.81 -20.76 -27.27
N LEU A 557 -16.95 -21.65 -27.78
CA LEU A 557 -15.69 -22.25 -27.33
C LEU A 557 -15.14 -21.89 -25.93
N GLY A 558 -14.90 -22.96 -25.16
CA GLY A 558 -14.48 -22.93 -23.77
C GLY A 558 -13.06 -22.42 -23.52
N PHE A 559 -12.95 -21.57 -22.51
CA PHE A 559 -11.77 -21.41 -21.68
C PHE A 559 -12.08 -22.04 -20.32
N GLN A 560 -11.15 -22.83 -19.82
CA GLN A 560 -11.30 -23.57 -18.57
C GLN A 560 -11.21 -22.60 -17.40
N PHE A 561 -12.37 -22.19 -16.87
CA PHE A 561 -12.47 -21.46 -15.62
C PHE A 561 -11.89 -22.34 -14.49
N SER A 562 -10.95 -21.79 -13.73
CA SER A 562 -10.63 -22.33 -12.41
C SER A 562 -11.88 -22.22 -11.54
N GLU A 563 -12.22 -23.31 -10.85
CA GLU A 563 -13.39 -23.40 -9.97
C GLU A 563 -13.37 -22.28 -8.90
N PRO A 564 -14.54 -21.69 -8.55
CA PRO A 564 -14.64 -20.77 -7.42
C PRO A 564 -14.24 -21.48 -6.12
N ALA A 565 -13.43 -20.81 -5.30
CA ALA A 565 -13.05 -21.35 -4.00
C ALA A 565 -14.25 -21.28 -3.04
N GLU A 566 -14.87 -22.42 -2.76
CA GLU A 566 -15.75 -22.57 -1.60
C GLU A 566 -14.88 -22.51 -0.34
N VAL A 567 -15.06 -21.47 0.49
CA VAL A 567 -14.35 -21.39 1.78
C VAL A 567 -15.03 -22.35 2.76
N VAL A 568 -14.72 -23.64 2.65
CA VAL A 568 -14.99 -24.64 3.70
C VAL A 568 -13.80 -24.63 4.66
N GLY A 569 -14.03 -24.18 5.89
CA GLY A 569 -12.98 -24.03 6.89
C GLY A 569 -12.37 -25.37 7.32
N THR A 570 -11.19 -25.72 6.80
CA THR A 570 -10.32 -26.72 7.43
C THR A 570 -9.50 -26.06 8.55
N MET A 571 -9.76 -26.47 9.79
CA MET A 571 -8.93 -26.14 10.95
C MET A 571 -7.55 -26.77 10.78
N VAL A 572 -6.49 -25.96 10.76
CA VAL A 572 -5.15 -26.45 11.08
C VAL A 572 -5.02 -26.39 12.60
N SER A 573 -5.09 -27.55 13.24
CA SER A 573 -4.77 -27.69 14.67
C SER A 573 -3.26 -27.46 14.84
N GLY A 574 -2.90 -26.25 15.27
CA GLY A 574 -1.57 -25.95 15.78
C GLY A 574 -1.46 -26.46 17.21
N HIS A 575 -0.46 -27.31 17.47
CA HIS A 575 -0.12 -27.80 18.79
C HIS A 575 0.02 -26.64 19.80
N ILE A 576 -0.70 -26.76 20.91
CA ILE A 576 -0.61 -25.88 22.08
C ILE A 576 0.78 -26.08 22.69
N TRP A 577 1.63 -25.07 22.61
CA TRP A 577 2.87 -25.02 23.38
C TRP A 577 2.56 -24.65 24.83
N ASP A 578 3.12 -25.42 25.76
CA ASP A 578 2.97 -25.28 27.20
C ASP A 578 3.47 -23.91 27.70
N GLN A 579 2.71 -23.26 28.57
CA GLN A 579 2.90 -21.87 29.04
C GLN A 579 3.95 -21.75 30.17
N SER A 580 4.87 -22.70 30.32
CA SER A 580 5.70 -22.83 31.53
C SER A 580 7.14 -22.28 31.45
N GLU A 581 7.53 -21.55 30.40
CA GLU A 581 8.90 -21.00 30.26
C GLU A 581 9.00 -19.46 30.12
N LEU A 582 8.10 -18.69 30.75
CA LEU A 582 8.18 -17.21 30.80
C LEU A 582 8.54 -16.61 32.17
N ALA A 583 9.09 -17.40 33.11
CA ALA A 583 9.56 -16.86 34.39
C ALA A 583 10.99 -17.32 34.70
N GLY A 584 11.95 -16.42 34.48
CA GLY A 584 13.31 -16.54 34.97
C GLY A 584 13.35 -16.44 36.50
N ASP A 585 14.11 -17.37 37.07
CA ASP A 585 14.37 -17.67 38.47
C ASP A 585 15.01 -16.47 39.22
N GLU A 586 14.34 -15.93 40.26
CA GLU A 586 15.02 -15.15 41.31
C GLU A 586 14.72 -15.76 42.69
N ARG A 587 15.79 -16.19 43.36
CA ARG A 587 15.80 -16.77 44.70
C ARG A 587 16.11 -15.72 45.78
N TYR A 588 15.56 -16.01 46.97
CA TYR A 588 15.92 -15.58 48.35
C TYR A 588 15.13 -14.41 48.98
N PRO A 589 14.95 -14.37 50.33
CA PRO A 589 14.34 -15.40 51.18
C PRO A 589 13.37 -14.88 52.27
N THR A 590 12.49 -15.78 52.71
CA THR A 590 11.87 -15.93 54.05
C THR A 590 11.57 -14.71 54.94
N SER A 591 10.29 -14.50 55.28
CA SER A 591 9.89 -14.25 56.68
C SER A 591 8.43 -14.66 56.96
N ARG A 592 8.24 -15.12 58.19
CA ARG A 592 7.04 -15.74 58.78
C ARG A 592 5.87 -14.76 58.97
N GLY A 593 4.65 -15.30 58.96
CA GLY A 593 3.68 -15.04 60.03
C GLY A 593 2.21 -14.91 59.62
N GLN A 594 1.40 -15.93 59.99
CA GLN A 594 0.05 -15.87 60.61
C GLN A 594 -1.01 -14.94 59.99
N ARG A 595 -2.30 -15.27 59.81
CA ARG A 595 -3.24 -16.16 60.51
C ARG A 595 -4.60 -16.08 59.74
N ASN A 596 -5.34 -17.20 59.63
CA ASN A 596 -6.80 -17.39 59.82
C ASN A 596 -7.76 -16.21 59.51
N LEU A 597 -8.89 -16.30 58.80
CA LEU A 597 -9.95 -17.33 58.68
C LEU A 597 -11.07 -16.77 57.70
N PRO A 598 -12.25 -17.41 57.47
CA PRO A 598 -12.74 -17.79 56.14
C PRO A 598 -14.06 -17.09 55.70
N TYR A 599 -14.52 -17.30 54.46
CA TYR A 599 -15.94 -17.59 54.20
C TYR A 599 -16.22 -18.20 52.82
N ASP A 600 -17.24 -19.05 52.80
CA ASP A 600 -17.75 -19.94 51.77
C ASP A 600 -18.39 -19.27 50.54
N GLY A 601 -18.50 -20.03 49.44
CA GLY A 601 -19.30 -19.66 48.28
C GLY A 601 -19.21 -20.66 47.12
N GLU A 602 -19.76 -21.85 47.33
CA GLU A 602 -19.99 -22.93 46.36
C GLU A 602 -20.98 -22.52 45.25
N VAL A 603 -20.69 -22.78 43.97
CA VAL A 603 -21.71 -22.97 42.92
C VAL A 603 -21.29 -24.08 41.96
N GLN A 604 -22.18 -25.07 41.89
CA GLN A 604 -22.18 -26.31 41.11
C GLN A 604 -22.11 -26.12 39.59
N GLU A 605 -21.35 -27.04 38.97
CA GLU A 605 -21.54 -27.52 37.60
C GLU A 605 -22.79 -28.43 37.51
N LEU A 606 -23.45 -28.39 36.35
CA LEU A 606 -23.87 -29.53 35.50
C LEU A 606 -25.03 -29.08 34.56
N PRO A 607 -25.28 -29.79 33.44
CA PRO A 607 -24.47 -30.78 32.74
C PRO A 607 -23.92 -30.30 31.39
#